data_AF-A0A952PW69-F1
#
_entry.id   AF-A0A952PW69-F1
#
_cell.length_a   1.000
_cell.length_b   1.000
_cell.length_c   1.000
_cell.angle_alpha   90.00
_cell.angle_beta   90.00
_cell.angle_gamma   90.00
#
_symmetry.space_group_name_H-M   'P 1'
#
loop_
_entity.id
_entity.type
_entity.pdbx_description
1 polymer ?
#
loop_
_entity_poly.entity_id
_entity_poly.type
_entity_poly.pdbx_seq_one_letter_code
_entity_poly.pdbx_strand_id
1 'polypeptide(L)'
;MTHPTYEDTRQAWRDIWINTDFERELHTLSYHRSQHLISLYQPYLEKGVPLLEAGCGPAHVVHYFRQQGYDMIGLDYAPEALIPTHHTHPDIPLHLGDVHHLPYASNQFGAYLSFGVVEHFEQGPIGALREALRVLRPGGKLILTVPQPNFVEALRTVVNHLFPQRLAKLGQRAEYYETAYTHHQLVNFVSGVGFRVLRVEPYAHDFTFWGLHPIFRRNDRYYETNELGELAGSISRVVMPWWGAFECLVIAEKITAT
;
A
#
# COMPACT_ATOMS: atom_id res chain seq x y z
N MET A 1 23.62 15.17 1.22
CA MET A 1 22.48 15.03 0.30
C MET A 1 21.26 15.44 1.08
N THR A 2 20.52 16.42 0.60
CA THR A 2 19.25 16.87 1.17
C THR A 2 18.24 15.72 1.09
N HIS A 3 17.40 15.56 2.10
CA HIS A 3 16.30 14.60 2.05
C HIS A 3 15.30 15.05 0.96
N PRO A 4 14.71 14.13 0.17
CA PRO A 4 13.67 14.48 -0.80
C PRO A 4 12.51 15.19 -0.11
N THR A 5 12.02 16.27 -0.71
CA THR A 5 10.82 16.96 -0.24
C THR A 5 9.55 16.18 -0.60
N TYR A 6 8.42 16.61 -0.05
CA TYR A 6 7.12 16.06 -0.46
C TYR A 6 6.85 16.25 -1.97
N GLU A 7 7.26 17.36 -2.57
CA GLU A 7 7.05 17.58 -4.00
C GLU A 7 7.99 16.73 -4.86
N ASP A 8 9.24 16.51 -4.43
CA ASP A 8 10.16 15.58 -5.10
C ASP A 8 9.57 14.16 -5.11
N THR A 9 8.99 13.74 -3.98
CA THR A 9 8.30 12.46 -3.82
C THR A 9 7.10 12.34 -4.76
N ARG A 10 6.31 13.41 -4.89
CA ARG A 10 5.17 13.44 -5.82
C ARG A 10 5.62 13.34 -7.27
N GLN A 11 6.68 14.04 -7.64
CA GLN A 11 7.20 13.98 -9.00
C GLN A 11 7.75 12.59 -9.35
N ALA A 12 8.52 11.98 -8.45
CA ALA A 12 9.07 10.64 -8.65
C ALA A 12 7.98 9.59 -8.90
N TRP A 13 6.87 9.64 -8.13
CA TRP A 13 5.73 8.74 -8.35
C TRP A 13 5.04 8.98 -9.69
N ARG A 14 4.89 10.23 -10.15
CA ARG A 14 4.35 10.52 -11.49
C ARG A 14 5.24 9.90 -12.58
N ASP A 15 6.55 10.00 -12.44
CA ASP A 15 7.51 9.44 -13.40
C ASP A 15 7.48 7.90 -13.42
N ILE A 16 7.28 7.27 -12.24
CA ILE A 16 7.02 5.83 -12.13
C ILE A 16 5.76 5.46 -12.92
N TRP A 17 4.66 6.19 -12.72
CA TRP A 17 3.37 5.87 -13.32
C TRP A 17 3.35 5.99 -14.85
N ILE A 18 4.19 6.83 -15.46
CA ILE A 18 4.33 6.93 -16.92
C ILE A 18 4.69 5.57 -17.55
N ASN A 19 5.45 4.74 -16.84
CA ASN A 19 5.96 3.46 -17.33
C ASN A 19 5.21 2.24 -16.77
N THR A 20 4.12 2.49 -16.04
CA THR A 20 3.30 1.44 -15.45
C THR A 20 2.33 0.87 -16.49
N ASP A 21 2.26 -0.46 -16.52
CA ASP A 21 1.36 -1.20 -17.40
C ASP A 21 0.19 -1.76 -16.58
N PHE A 22 -1.03 -1.36 -16.93
CA PHE A 22 -2.23 -1.73 -16.18
C PHE A 22 -2.44 -3.24 -16.09
N GLU A 23 -2.27 -3.96 -17.20
CA GLU A 23 -2.49 -5.41 -17.26
C GLU A 23 -1.48 -6.17 -16.41
N ARG A 24 -0.22 -5.71 -16.41
CA ARG A 24 0.83 -6.23 -15.52
C ARG A 24 0.48 -6.02 -14.05
N GLU A 25 0.01 -4.83 -13.67
CA GLU A 25 -0.41 -4.55 -12.29
C GLU A 25 -1.64 -5.37 -11.89
N LEU A 26 -2.64 -5.48 -12.78
CA LEU A 26 -3.82 -6.31 -12.57
C LEU A 26 -3.44 -7.79 -12.39
N HIS A 27 -2.50 -8.30 -13.19
CA HIS A 27 -2.00 -9.67 -13.05
C HIS A 27 -1.32 -9.91 -11.70
N THR A 28 -0.72 -8.89 -11.05
CA THR A 28 -0.16 -9.08 -9.70
C THR A 28 -1.22 -9.48 -8.66
N LEU A 29 -2.50 -9.19 -8.91
CA LEU A 29 -3.57 -9.63 -8.01
C LEU A 29 -3.76 -11.14 -8.02
N SER A 30 -3.30 -11.87 -9.06
CA SER A 30 -3.33 -13.34 -9.05
C SER A 30 -2.19 -13.96 -8.24
N TYR A 31 -1.22 -13.16 -7.77
CA TYR A 31 -0.12 -13.68 -6.96
C TYR A 31 -0.60 -14.13 -5.59
N HIS A 32 0.09 -15.13 -5.04
CA HIS A 32 -0.24 -15.69 -3.73
C HIS A 32 -0.29 -14.61 -2.64
N ARG A 33 0.68 -13.68 -2.62
CA ARG A 33 0.68 -12.55 -1.68
C ARG A 33 -0.57 -11.68 -1.77
N SER A 34 -1.03 -11.36 -2.98
CA SER A 34 -2.12 -10.43 -3.23
C SER A 34 -3.46 -11.10 -2.92
N GLN A 35 -3.61 -12.37 -3.33
CA GLN A 35 -4.75 -13.20 -2.97
C GLN A 35 -4.86 -13.38 -1.45
N HIS A 36 -3.73 -13.58 -0.77
CA HIS A 36 -3.71 -13.64 0.69
C HIS A 36 -4.13 -12.30 1.30
N LEU A 37 -3.60 -11.16 0.84
CA LEU A 37 -4.01 -9.84 1.33
C LEU A 37 -5.51 -9.58 1.10
N ILE A 38 -6.02 -9.84 -0.11
CA ILE A 38 -7.44 -9.75 -0.47
C ILE A 38 -8.29 -10.59 0.49
N SER A 39 -7.89 -11.84 0.79
CA SER A 39 -8.62 -12.71 1.71
C SER A 39 -8.75 -12.13 3.13
N LEU A 40 -7.80 -11.29 3.56
CA LEU A 40 -7.80 -10.68 4.88
C LEU A 40 -8.79 -9.51 4.98
N TYR A 41 -8.90 -8.68 3.95
CA TYR A 41 -9.69 -7.45 4.00
C TYR A 41 -11.04 -7.52 3.25
N GLN A 42 -11.20 -8.39 2.26
CA GLN A 42 -12.45 -8.53 1.51
C GLN A 42 -13.68 -8.80 2.40
N PRO A 43 -13.60 -9.58 3.50
CA PRO A 43 -14.72 -9.76 4.42
C PRO A 43 -15.22 -8.48 5.10
N TYR A 44 -14.42 -7.40 5.07
CA TYR A 44 -14.76 -6.10 5.63
C TYR A 44 -15.35 -5.13 4.58
N LEU A 45 -15.47 -5.56 3.32
CA LEU A 45 -16.05 -4.77 2.24
C LEU A 45 -17.52 -5.13 2.06
N GLU A 46 -18.39 -4.13 2.15
CA GLU A 46 -19.83 -4.27 1.94
C GLU A 46 -20.20 -3.95 0.49
N LYS A 47 -21.12 -4.72 -0.09
CA LYS A 47 -21.74 -4.40 -1.39
C LYS A 47 -22.91 -3.42 -1.22
N GLY A 48 -23.25 -2.71 -2.30
CA GLY A 48 -24.37 -1.77 -2.32
C GLY A 48 -24.10 -0.45 -1.58
N VAL A 49 -22.85 -0.21 -1.20
CA VAL A 49 -22.38 1.05 -0.60
C VAL A 49 -21.11 1.51 -1.31
N PRO A 50 -20.88 2.82 -1.46
CA PRO A 50 -19.66 3.32 -2.10
C PRO A 50 -18.41 2.95 -1.29
N LEU A 51 -17.37 2.49 -1.98
CA LEU A 51 -16.03 2.22 -1.44
C LEU A 51 -15.01 3.11 -2.15
N LEU A 52 -14.00 3.59 -1.42
CA LEU A 52 -12.93 4.42 -1.97
C LEU A 52 -11.59 3.69 -1.85
N GLU A 53 -10.86 3.56 -2.95
CA GLU A 53 -9.41 3.34 -2.93
C GLU A 53 -8.71 4.68 -3.17
N ALA A 54 -7.95 5.14 -2.18
CA ALA A 54 -7.30 6.44 -2.17
C ALA A 54 -5.77 6.29 -2.24
N GLY A 55 -5.18 6.90 -3.27
CA GLY A 55 -3.87 6.53 -3.81
C GLY A 55 -3.98 5.25 -4.63
N CYS A 56 -4.95 5.17 -5.56
CA CYS A 56 -5.25 3.93 -6.29
C CYS A 56 -4.23 3.60 -7.39
N GLY A 57 -3.30 4.50 -7.70
CA GLY A 57 -2.37 4.32 -8.81
C GLY A 57 -3.11 4.01 -10.12
N PRO A 58 -2.80 2.90 -10.81
CA PRO A 58 -3.52 2.47 -12.02
C PRO A 58 -4.88 1.83 -11.74
N ALA A 59 -5.37 1.83 -10.50
CA ALA A 59 -6.72 1.40 -10.14
C ALA A 59 -7.06 -0.06 -10.52
N HIS A 60 -6.05 -0.93 -10.54
CA HIS A 60 -6.22 -2.36 -10.83
C HIS A 60 -7.00 -3.10 -9.72
N VAL A 61 -6.88 -2.65 -8.46
CA VAL A 61 -7.72 -3.12 -7.34
C VAL A 61 -9.17 -2.64 -7.50
N VAL A 62 -9.39 -1.35 -7.83
CA VAL A 62 -10.73 -0.84 -8.19
C VAL A 62 -11.35 -1.71 -9.28
N HIS A 63 -10.64 -1.95 -10.38
CA HIS A 63 -11.09 -2.82 -11.47
C HIS A 63 -11.51 -4.20 -10.92
N TYR A 64 -10.62 -4.85 -10.17
CA TYR A 64 -10.84 -6.20 -9.64
C TYR A 64 -12.11 -6.33 -8.79
N PHE A 65 -12.39 -5.36 -7.90
CA PHE A 65 -13.60 -5.41 -7.08
C PHE A 65 -14.85 -5.00 -7.85
N ARG A 66 -14.76 -4.10 -8.83
CA ARG A 66 -15.89 -3.77 -9.70
C ARG A 66 -16.35 -4.96 -10.51
N GLN A 67 -15.43 -5.79 -11.03
CA GLN A 67 -15.78 -7.06 -11.70
C GLN A 67 -16.53 -8.05 -10.80
N GLN A 68 -16.44 -7.89 -9.47
CA GLN A 68 -17.16 -8.68 -8.48
C GLN A 68 -18.45 -8.02 -7.98
N GLY A 69 -18.85 -6.88 -8.55
CA GLY A 69 -20.07 -6.15 -8.21
C GLY A 69 -19.97 -5.25 -6.98
N TYR A 70 -18.76 -4.81 -6.60
CA TYR A 70 -18.59 -3.75 -5.61
C TYR A 70 -18.67 -2.37 -6.27
N ASP A 71 -19.23 -1.40 -5.54
CA ASP A 71 -19.26 0.00 -5.96
C ASP A 71 -17.99 0.72 -5.49
N MET A 72 -16.85 0.41 -6.12
CA MET A 72 -15.55 0.98 -5.78
C MET A 72 -15.18 2.13 -6.72
N ILE A 73 -14.62 3.19 -6.14
CA ILE A 73 -14.11 4.41 -6.78
C ILE A 73 -12.61 4.51 -6.51
N GLY A 74 -11.84 4.89 -7.53
CA GLY A 74 -10.41 5.19 -7.40
C GLY A 74 -10.14 6.68 -7.32
N LEU A 75 -9.21 7.08 -6.47
CA LEU A 75 -8.68 8.44 -6.44
C LEU A 75 -7.16 8.42 -6.35
N ASP A 76 -6.50 9.22 -7.20
CA ASP A 76 -5.06 9.45 -7.14
C ASP A 76 -4.75 10.93 -7.48
N TYR A 77 -3.63 11.47 -6.99
CA TYR A 77 -3.22 12.84 -7.30
C TYR A 77 -2.47 12.90 -8.64
N ALA A 78 -1.90 11.78 -9.10
CA ALA A 78 -1.12 11.68 -10.31
C ALA A 78 -2.04 11.35 -11.49
N PRO A 79 -2.27 12.28 -12.44
CA PRO A 79 -3.05 11.98 -13.63
C PRO A 79 -2.41 10.84 -14.46
N GLU A 80 -1.08 10.74 -14.45
CA GLU A 80 -0.32 9.68 -15.14
C GLU A 80 -0.71 8.28 -14.66
N ALA A 81 -1.12 8.14 -13.40
CA ALA A 81 -1.58 6.86 -12.86
C ALA A 81 -2.98 6.49 -13.39
N LEU A 82 -3.86 7.48 -13.56
CA LEU A 82 -5.26 7.27 -13.93
C LEU A 82 -5.47 7.13 -15.45
N ILE A 83 -4.65 7.82 -16.24
CA ILE A 83 -4.80 7.90 -17.71
C ILE A 83 -4.84 6.53 -18.39
N PRO A 84 -3.92 5.58 -18.13
CA PRO A 84 -3.93 4.28 -18.80
C PRO A 84 -5.26 3.54 -18.60
N THR A 85 -5.73 3.49 -17.36
CA THR A 85 -6.97 2.81 -16.97
C THR A 85 -8.20 3.53 -17.47
N HIS A 86 -8.20 4.86 -17.48
CA HIS A 86 -9.29 5.65 -18.06
C HIS A 86 -9.47 5.36 -19.56
N HIS A 87 -8.37 5.12 -20.29
CA HIS A 87 -8.41 4.79 -21.70
C HIS A 87 -8.88 3.35 -21.99
N THR A 88 -8.42 2.37 -21.21
CA THR A 88 -8.74 0.94 -21.45
C THR A 88 -10.05 0.50 -20.77
N HIS A 89 -10.42 1.14 -19.67
CA HIS A 89 -11.59 0.83 -18.83
C HIS A 89 -12.36 2.10 -18.42
N PRO A 90 -12.97 2.82 -19.38
CA PRO A 90 -13.62 4.11 -19.13
C PRO A 90 -14.82 4.04 -18.15
N ASP A 91 -15.36 2.84 -17.92
CA ASP A 91 -16.47 2.60 -16.98
C ASP A 91 -16.04 2.55 -15.50
N ILE A 92 -14.73 2.63 -15.22
CA ILE A 92 -14.21 2.71 -13.85
C ILE A 92 -14.27 4.17 -13.38
N PRO A 93 -14.98 4.47 -12.27
CA PRO A 93 -15.03 5.82 -11.71
C PRO A 93 -13.68 6.17 -11.08
N LEU A 94 -12.93 7.03 -11.76
CA LEU A 94 -11.62 7.53 -11.34
C LEU A 94 -11.69 9.04 -11.15
N HIS A 95 -11.19 9.54 -10.02
CA HIS A 95 -11.15 10.96 -9.70
C HIS A 95 -9.71 11.42 -9.43
N LEU A 96 -9.34 12.57 -9.99
CA LEU A 96 -8.09 13.23 -9.66
C LEU A 96 -8.24 13.97 -8.31
N GLY A 97 -7.37 13.70 -7.34
CA GLY A 97 -7.41 14.39 -6.05
C GLY A 97 -6.30 14.01 -5.08
N ASP A 98 -6.13 14.80 -4.03
CA ASP A 98 -5.14 14.57 -2.97
C ASP A 98 -5.82 13.93 -1.75
N VAL A 99 -5.21 12.88 -1.20
CA VAL A 99 -5.71 12.20 0.00
C VAL A 99 -5.68 13.07 1.26
N HIS A 100 -4.92 14.17 1.25
CA HIS A 100 -4.95 15.19 2.31
C HIS A 100 -6.16 16.12 2.22
N HIS A 101 -6.84 16.17 1.06
CA HIS A 101 -8.00 17.03 0.80
C HIS A 101 -8.98 16.33 -0.15
N LEU A 102 -9.70 15.33 0.37
CA LEU A 102 -10.58 14.50 -0.44
C LEU A 102 -11.80 15.30 -0.93
N PRO A 103 -12.14 15.25 -2.24
CA PRO A 103 -13.25 16.00 -2.84
C PRO A 103 -14.62 15.35 -2.58
N TYR A 104 -14.80 14.80 -1.37
CA TYR A 104 -15.97 14.05 -0.96
C TYR A 104 -16.59 14.66 0.29
N ALA A 105 -17.90 14.53 0.45
CA ALA A 105 -18.57 14.92 1.69
C ALA A 105 -18.23 13.94 2.83
N SER A 106 -18.51 14.37 4.06
CA SER A 106 -18.37 13.49 5.22
C SER A 106 -19.36 12.32 5.16
N ASN A 107 -18.96 11.17 5.71
CA ASN A 107 -19.81 9.98 5.86
C ASN A 107 -20.38 9.36 4.56
N GLN A 108 -19.65 9.44 3.45
CA GLN A 108 -20.09 8.91 2.15
C GLN A 108 -19.70 7.45 1.91
N PHE A 109 -18.59 6.97 2.46
CA PHE A 109 -18.03 5.67 2.10
C PHE A 109 -18.24 4.61 3.17
N GLY A 110 -18.56 3.39 2.72
CA GLY A 110 -18.58 2.18 3.55
C GLY A 110 -17.18 1.64 3.85
N ALA A 111 -16.22 1.85 2.95
CA ALA A 111 -14.81 1.55 3.20
C ALA A 111 -13.85 2.54 2.51
N TYR A 112 -12.66 2.69 3.07
CA TYR A 112 -11.53 3.45 2.58
C TYR A 112 -10.33 2.50 2.56
N LEU A 113 -9.81 2.24 1.37
CA LEU A 113 -8.62 1.43 1.11
C LEU A 113 -7.47 2.37 0.74
N SER A 114 -6.28 2.09 1.24
CA SER A 114 -5.06 2.81 0.85
C SER A 114 -3.87 1.88 1.02
N PHE A 115 -3.19 1.60 -0.08
CA PHE A 115 -2.13 0.60 -0.14
C PHE A 115 -0.84 1.27 -0.60
N GLY A 116 0.13 1.37 0.30
CA GLY A 116 1.43 1.92 -0.04
C GLY A 116 1.42 3.44 -0.31
N VAL A 117 0.82 4.24 0.58
CA VAL A 117 0.57 5.67 0.35
C VAL A 117 1.11 6.53 1.48
N VAL A 118 0.69 6.25 2.72
CA VAL A 118 0.90 7.16 3.86
C VAL A 118 2.35 7.23 4.34
N GLU A 119 3.18 6.26 3.96
CA GLU A 119 4.63 6.22 4.16
C GLU A 119 5.39 7.29 3.37
N HIS A 120 4.76 7.90 2.37
CA HIS A 120 5.38 8.92 1.51
C HIS A 120 5.20 10.34 2.06
N PHE A 121 4.64 10.49 3.25
CA PHE A 121 4.32 11.79 3.86
C PHE A 121 5.36 12.17 4.91
N GLU A 122 6.20 13.15 4.60
CA GLU A 122 7.24 13.67 5.51
C GLU A 122 6.64 14.17 6.84
N GLN A 123 5.46 14.79 6.77
CA GLN A 123 4.66 15.26 7.90
C GLN A 123 3.96 14.14 8.69
N GLY A 124 4.04 12.89 8.22
CA GLY A 124 3.37 11.73 8.79
C GLY A 124 1.91 11.54 8.33
N PRO A 125 1.27 10.44 8.76
CA PRO A 125 0.04 9.94 8.15
C PRO A 125 -1.23 10.62 8.68
N ILE A 126 -1.12 11.43 9.73
CA ILE A 126 -2.27 11.93 10.51
C ILE A 126 -3.23 12.77 9.67
N GLY A 127 -2.73 13.59 8.74
CA GLY A 127 -3.57 14.41 7.86
C GLY A 127 -4.48 13.56 6.98
N ALA A 128 -3.91 12.63 6.23
CA ALA A 128 -4.66 11.70 5.38
C ALA A 128 -5.60 10.79 6.19
N LEU A 129 -5.18 10.32 7.37
CA LEU A 129 -6.02 9.50 8.24
C LEU A 129 -7.25 10.28 8.77
N ARG A 130 -7.14 11.59 8.99
CA ARG A 130 -8.28 12.44 9.35
C ARG A 130 -9.27 12.60 8.20
N GLU A 131 -8.78 12.75 6.96
CA GLU A 131 -9.64 12.76 5.78
C GLU A 131 -10.34 11.42 5.56
N ALA A 132 -9.63 10.31 5.70
CA ALA A 132 -10.21 8.96 5.67
C ALA A 132 -11.33 8.83 6.71
N LEU A 133 -11.09 9.27 7.97
CA LEU A 133 -12.10 9.28 9.02
C LEU A 133 -13.29 10.16 8.66
N ARG A 134 -13.06 11.35 8.08
CA ARG A 134 -14.12 12.29 7.70
C ARG A 134 -15.07 11.67 6.67
N VAL A 135 -14.52 11.11 5.59
CA VAL A 135 -15.31 10.60 4.46
C VAL A 135 -15.96 9.24 4.74
N LEU A 136 -15.44 8.44 5.67
CA LEU A 136 -16.07 7.20 6.10
C LEU A 136 -17.35 7.48 6.89
N ARG A 137 -18.41 6.70 6.63
CA ARG A 137 -19.61 6.69 7.47
C ARG A 137 -19.32 6.06 8.84
N PRO A 138 -20.13 6.30 9.88
CA PRO A 138 -20.04 5.52 11.13
C PRO A 138 -20.14 4.02 10.85
N GLY A 139 -19.26 3.22 11.43
CA GLY A 139 -19.12 1.79 11.12
C GLY A 139 -18.38 1.51 9.80
N GLY A 140 -17.97 2.53 9.05
CA GLY A 140 -17.16 2.38 7.84
C GLY A 140 -15.75 1.86 8.16
N LYS A 141 -15.17 1.11 7.22
CA LYS A 141 -13.90 0.39 7.42
C LYS A 141 -12.73 1.13 6.79
N LEU A 142 -11.66 1.31 7.54
CA LEU A 142 -10.35 1.70 7.05
C LEU A 142 -9.53 0.42 6.82
N ILE A 143 -8.95 0.29 5.62
CA ILE A 143 -8.02 -0.78 5.25
C ILE A 143 -6.74 -0.10 4.75
N LEU A 144 -5.63 -0.30 5.45
CA LEU A 144 -4.38 0.41 5.20
C LEU A 144 -3.22 -0.59 5.17
N THR A 145 -2.33 -0.47 4.19
CA THR A 145 -1.04 -1.17 4.20
C THR A 145 0.13 -0.20 4.09
N VAL A 146 1.22 -0.52 4.80
CA VAL A 146 2.49 0.21 4.75
C VAL A 146 3.67 -0.77 4.89
N PRO A 147 4.88 -0.40 4.42
CA PRO A 147 6.10 -1.13 4.68
C PRO A 147 6.34 -1.34 6.18
N GLN A 148 6.70 -2.58 6.53
CA GLN A 148 7.02 -3.00 7.89
C GLN A 148 8.54 -3.08 8.06
N PRO A 149 9.12 -2.49 9.13
CA PRO A 149 10.54 -2.66 9.43
C PRO A 149 10.90 -4.14 9.57
N ASN A 150 11.85 -4.60 8.77
CA ASN A 150 12.18 -6.02 8.63
C ASN A 150 13.70 -6.30 8.69
N PHE A 151 14.05 -7.57 8.81
CA PHE A 151 15.44 -8.00 8.99
C PHE A 151 16.33 -7.73 7.78
N VAL A 152 15.77 -7.71 6.56
CA VAL A 152 16.54 -7.47 5.33
C VAL A 152 16.95 -6.01 5.26
N GLU A 153 16.05 -5.09 5.59
CA GLU A 153 16.38 -3.66 5.68
C GLU A 153 17.34 -3.35 6.83
N ALA A 154 17.19 -4.03 7.97
CA ALA A 154 18.15 -3.93 9.07
C ALA A 154 19.54 -4.42 8.64
N LEU A 155 19.63 -5.58 7.97
CA LEU A 155 20.87 -6.13 7.45
C LEU A 155 21.50 -5.21 6.41
N ARG A 156 20.71 -4.68 5.46
CA ARG A 156 21.15 -3.70 4.46
C ARG A 156 21.74 -2.47 5.14
N THR A 157 21.08 -1.93 6.16
CA THR A 157 21.56 -0.79 6.93
C THR A 157 22.93 -1.07 7.57
N VAL A 158 23.09 -2.23 8.20
CA VAL A 158 24.37 -2.65 8.81
C VAL A 158 25.46 -2.82 7.75
N VAL A 159 25.18 -3.52 6.65
CA VAL A 159 26.14 -3.72 5.56
C VAL A 159 26.56 -2.38 4.94
N ASN A 160 25.61 -1.46 4.73
CA ASN A 160 25.88 -0.13 4.21
C ASN A 160 26.78 0.69 5.14
N HIS A 161 26.57 0.57 6.46
CA HIS A 161 27.41 1.22 7.45
C HIS A 161 28.85 0.65 7.45
N LEU A 162 29.00 -0.66 7.31
CA LEU A 162 30.30 -1.34 7.35
C LEU A 162 31.08 -1.24 6.03
N PHE A 163 30.39 -1.16 4.88
CA PHE A 163 31.00 -1.21 3.55
C PHE A 163 30.47 -0.11 2.61
N PRO A 164 30.66 1.18 2.92
CA PRO A 164 30.06 2.30 2.18
C PRO A 164 30.49 2.37 0.70
N GLN A 165 31.65 1.82 0.34
CA GLN A 165 32.16 1.83 -1.04
C GLN A 165 31.38 0.93 -2.02
N ARG A 166 30.55 -0.01 -1.54
CA ARG A 166 29.70 -0.86 -2.40
C ARG A 166 28.54 -0.09 -3.04
N LEU A 167 28.18 1.09 -2.52
CA LEU A 167 27.08 1.93 -3.01
C LEU A 167 27.37 2.61 -4.35
N ALA A 168 28.64 2.90 -4.69
CA ALA A 168 28.95 3.56 -5.96
C ALA A 168 28.60 2.71 -7.20
N LYS A 169 28.28 1.42 -7.02
CA LYS A 169 27.91 0.48 -8.10
C LYS A 169 26.48 -0.05 -8.02
N LEU A 170 25.76 0.15 -6.91
CA LEU A 170 24.38 -0.29 -6.73
C LEU A 170 23.50 0.95 -6.58
N GLY A 171 22.95 1.42 -7.71
CA GLY A 171 21.77 2.28 -7.87
C GLY A 171 21.48 3.40 -6.86
N GLN A 172 21.22 4.60 -7.38
CA GLN A 172 20.87 5.83 -6.66
C GLN A 172 19.97 5.64 -5.42
N ARG A 173 20.22 6.47 -4.39
CA ARG A 173 19.28 6.78 -3.30
C ARG A 173 17.88 7.01 -3.88
N ALA A 174 16.85 6.54 -3.19
CA ALA A 174 15.46 6.74 -3.58
C ALA A 174 15.20 8.20 -3.98
N GLU A 175 14.64 8.41 -5.16
CA GLU A 175 14.23 9.73 -5.69
C GLU A 175 13.02 10.29 -4.92
N TYR A 176 12.49 9.53 -3.96
CA TYR A 176 11.32 9.85 -3.15
C TYR A 176 11.55 9.56 -1.67
N TYR A 177 10.75 10.21 -0.82
CA TYR A 177 10.66 9.95 0.60
C TYR A 177 9.79 8.70 0.86
N GLU A 178 10.27 7.81 1.72
CA GLU A 178 9.54 6.66 2.22
C GLU A 178 9.98 6.37 3.65
N THR A 179 9.01 6.07 4.52
CA THR A 179 9.28 5.62 5.88
C THR A 179 8.50 4.36 6.22
N ALA A 180 9.18 3.37 6.79
CA ALA A 180 8.51 2.21 7.35
C ALA A 180 7.97 2.55 8.75
N TYR A 181 6.68 2.29 8.99
CA TYR A 181 6.08 2.42 10.31
C TYR A 181 6.00 1.05 10.97
N THR A 182 6.38 0.96 12.25
CA THR A 182 6.06 -0.24 13.02
C THR A 182 4.54 -0.38 13.15
N HIS A 183 4.04 -1.60 13.19
CA HIS A 183 2.63 -1.87 13.47
C HIS A 183 2.11 -1.16 14.74
N HIS A 184 2.93 -1.00 15.79
CA HIS A 184 2.58 -0.21 16.97
C HIS A 184 2.38 1.27 16.68
N GLN A 185 3.29 1.90 15.91
CA GLN A 185 3.12 3.29 15.48
C GLN A 185 1.85 3.46 14.64
N LEU A 186 1.61 2.53 13.71
CA LEU A 186 0.44 2.58 12.84
C LEU A 186 -0.87 2.46 13.65
N VAL A 187 -0.93 1.53 14.59
CA VAL A 187 -2.06 1.39 15.54
C VAL A 187 -2.26 2.67 16.35
N ASN A 188 -1.19 3.30 16.83
CA ASN A 188 -1.27 4.54 17.59
C ASN A 188 -1.81 5.70 16.73
N PHE A 189 -1.35 5.84 15.48
CA PHE A 189 -1.84 6.87 14.57
C PHE A 189 -3.32 6.67 14.24
N VAL A 190 -3.70 5.44 13.85
CA VAL A 190 -5.08 5.08 13.49
C VAL A 190 -6.02 5.26 14.68
N SER A 191 -5.64 4.77 15.87
CA SER A 191 -6.48 4.93 17.07
C SER A 191 -6.53 6.40 17.52
N GLY A 192 -5.41 7.11 17.43
CA GLY A 192 -5.28 8.50 17.85
C GLY A 192 -6.12 9.49 17.04
N VAL A 193 -6.45 9.17 15.77
CA VAL A 193 -7.38 10.00 14.98
C VAL A 193 -8.86 9.70 15.27
N GLY A 194 -9.19 8.56 15.89
CA GLY A 194 -10.56 8.19 16.27
C GLY A 194 -11.10 6.91 15.66
N PHE A 195 -10.26 6.05 15.06
CA PHE A 195 -10.68 4.72 14.65
C PHE A 195 -10.55 3.71 15.79
N ARG A 196 -11.36 2.65 15.76
CA ARG A 196 -11.17 1.44 16.55
C ARG A 196 -10.47 0.39 15.69
N VAL A 197 -9.25 0.00 16.04
CA VAL A 197 -8.53 -1.05 15.33
C VAL A 197 -9.23 -2.40 15.55
N LEU A 198 -9.53 -3.08 14.44
CA LEU A 198 -10.16 -4.40 14.43
C LEU A 198 -9.14 -5.50 14.23
N ARG A 199 -8.13 -5.26 13.38
CA ARG A 199 -7.15 -6.25 12.98
C ARG A 199 -5.85 -5.58 12.58
N VAL A 200 -4.73 -6.24 12.90
CA VAL A 200 -3.38 -5.85 12.50
C VAL A 200 -2.67 -7.13 12.07
N GLU A 201 -2.16 -7.19 10.85
CA GLU A 201 -1.57 -8.40 10.28
C GLU A 201 -0.23 -8.10 9.60
N PRO A 202 0.84 -8.85 9.93
CA PRO A 202 2.02 -8.90 9.10
C PRO A 202 1.77 -9.73 7.83
N TYR A 203 2.19 -9.26 6.66
CA TYR A 203 2.04 -10.03 5.41
C TYR A 203 3.23 -9.83 4.44
N ALA A 204 3.15 -10.52 3.30
CA ALA A 204 4.17 -10.52 2.23
C ALA A 204 5.56 -10.97 2.70
N HIS A 205 5.63 -11.97 3.60
CA HIS A 205 6.89 -12.53 4.11
C HIS A 205 7.81 -13.04 3.01
N ASP A 206 7.25 -13.63 1.96
CA ASP A 206 7.96 -14.09 0.77
C ASP A 206 8.68 -12.93 0.06
N PHE A 207 8.05 -11.75 0.02
CA PHE A 207 8.60 -10.58 -0.64
C PHE A 207 9.78 -9.95 0.11
N THR A 208 9.87 -10.15 1.42
CA THR A 208 11.10 -9.85 2.18
C THR A 208 12.30 -10.60 1.59
N PHE A 209 12.14 -11.88 1.26
CA PHE A 209 13.20 -12.68 0.63
C PHE A 209 13.42 -12.29 -0.84
N TRP A 210 12.37 -11.88 -1.56
CA TRP A 210 12.51 -11.29 -2.90
C TRP A 210 13.48 -10.09 -2.89
N GLY A 211 13.36 -9.23 -1.87
CA GLY A 211 14.28 -8.11 -1.63
C GLY A 211 15.68 -8.56 -1.23
N LEU A 212 15.82 -9.68 -0.51
CA LEU A 212 17.10 -10.17 0.00
C LEU A 212 18.06 -10.61 -1.09
N HIS A 213 17.62 -11.45 -2.04
CA HIS A 213 18.53 -12.02 -3.05
C HIS A 213 17.79 -12.49 -4.33
N PRO A 214 18.40 -12.33 -5.53
CA PRO A 214 17.80 -12.79 -6.80
C PRO A 214 17.40 -14.28 -6.85
N ILE A 215 17.99 -15.13 -6.02
CA ILE A 215 17.66 -16.57 -5.94
C ILE A 215 16.19 -16.84 -5.54
N PHE A 216 15.54 -15.88 -4.88
CA PHE A 216 14.13 -15.99 -4.47
C PHE A 216 13.16 -15.42 -5.50
N ARG A 217 13.68 -14.86 -6.60
CA ARG A 217 12.88 -14.17 -7.62
C ARG A 217 12.53 -15.12 -8.75
N ARG A 218 11.34 -14.91 -9.28
CA ARG A 218 10.93 -15.50 -10.55
C ARG A 218 11.31 -14.52 -11.67
N ASN A 219 12.28 -14.88 -12.52
CA ASN A 219 12.88 -13.92 -13.46
C ASN A 219 12.01 -13.60 -14.69
N ASP A 220 11.02 -14.43 -14.99
CA ASP A 220 10.10 -14.25 -16.12
C ASP A 220 8.85 -13.43 -15.75
N ARG A 221 8.70 -13.01 -14.48
CA ARG A 221 7.49 -12.36 -13.98
C ARG A 221 7.79 -11.15 -13.11
N TYR A 222 6.91 -10.15 -13.22
CA TYR A 222 7.05 -8.88 -12.54
C TYR A 222 6.81 -9.04 -11.03
N TYR A 223 7.82 -8.75 -10.22
CA TYR A 223 7.73 -8.83 -8.76
C TYR A 223 7.17 -10.15 -8.20
N GLU A 224 7.36 -11.28 -8.88
CA GLU A 224 6.90 -12.59 -8.36
C GLU A 224 8.05 -13.32 -7.65
N THR A 225 7.75 -13.96 -6.53
CA THR A 225 8.62 -14.89 -5.83
C THR A 225 8.58 -16.27 -6.50
N ASN A 226 9.67 -17.01 -6.42
CA ASN A 226 9.67 -18.42 -6.83
C ASN A 226 9.30 -19.32 -5.64
N GLU A 227 9.22 -20.64 -5.86
CA GLU A 227 8.87 -21.62 -4.84
C GLU A 227 9.76 -21.56 -3.59
N LEU A 228 11.05 -21.25 -3.77
CA LEU A 228 11.99 -21.09 -2.65
C LEU A 228 11.65 -19.84 -1.83
N GLY A 229 11.29 -18.73 -2.49
CA GLY A 229 10.82 -17.51 -1.84
C GLY A 229 9.54 -17.73 -1.05
N GLU A 230 8.57 -18.42 -1.64
CA GLU A 230 7.29 -18.77 -0.99
C GLU A 230 7.50 -19.70 0.22
N LEU A 231 8.39 -20.69 0.12
CA LEU A 231 8.73 -21.58 1.23
C LEU A 231 9.43 -20.79 2.36
N ALA A 232 10.41 -19.96 2.03
CA ALA A 232 11.12 -19.12 3.00
C ALA A 232 10.16 -18.14 3.70
N GLY A 233 9.26 -17.52 2.93
CA GLY A 233 8.20 -16.66 3.44
C GLY A 233 7.26 -17.39 4.40
N SER A 234 6.82 -18.59 4.03
CA SER A 234 5.95 -19.43 4.87
C SER A 234 6.59 -19.80 6.20
N ILE A 235 7.87 -20.17 6.20
CA ILE A 235 8.64 -20.45 7.43
C ILE A 235 8.80 -19.16 8.26
N SER A 236 9.18 -18.06 7.61
CA SER A 236 9.39 -16.77 8.26
C SER A 236 8.13 -16.23 8.92
N ARG A 237 6.95 -16.48 8.33
CA ARG A 237 5.65 -16.11 8.92
C ARG A 237 5.41 -16.77 10.28
N VAL A 238 5.90 -18.00 10.47
CA VAL A 238 5.75 -18.74 11.74
C VAL A 238 6.82 -18.35 12.75
N VAL A 239 8.09 -18.29 12.31
CA VAL A 239 9.24 -18.12 13.22
C VAL A 239 9.44 -16.67 13.65
N MET A 240 9.18 -15.72 12.75
CA MET A 240 9.45 -14.29 12.95
C MET A 240 8.39 -13.42 12.25
N PRO A 241 7.11 -13.52 12.66
CA PRO A 241 5.98 -12.95 11.94
C PRO A 241 6.12 -11.46 11.65
N TRP A 242 6.60 -10.66 12.60
CA TRP A 242 6.73 -9.20 12.41
C TRP A 242 8.04 -8.77 11.77
N TRP A 243 9.14 -9.44 12.12
CA TRP A 243 10.46 -9.05 11.63
C TRP A 243 10.75 -9.59 10.23
N GLY A 244 10.03 -10.63 9.81
CA GLY A 244 10.10 -11.23 8.48
C GLY A 244 9.05 -10.75 7.50
N ALA A 245 8.08 -9.93 7.92
CA ALA A 245 7.06 -9.38 7.04
C ALA A 245 7.60 -8.19 6.24
N PHE A 246 7.17 -8.08 4.99
CA PHE A 246 7.51 -6.94 4.15
C PHE A 246 6.58 -5.76 4.45
N GLU A 247 5.30 -6.06 4.72
CA GLU A 247 4.26 -5.05 4.94
C GLU A 247 3.40 -5.39 6.18
N CYS A 248 2.72 -4.36 6.67
CA CYS A 248 1.73 -4.46 7.73
C CYS A 248 0.37 -3.98 7.19
N LEU A 249 -0.66 -4.79 7.40
CA LEU A 249 -2.06 -4.46 7.18
C LEU A 249 -2.68 -3.99 8.51
N VAL A 250 -3.41 -2.88 8.48
CA VAL A 250 -4.33 -2.46 9.54
C VAL A 250 -5.74 -2.36 8.99
N ILE A 251 -6.68 -3.00 9.68
CA ILE A 251 -8.11 -2.84 9.48
C ILE A 251 -8.70 -2.19 10.71
N ALA A 252 -9.43 -1.09 10.52
CA ALA A 252 -10.05 -0.34 11.60
C ALA A 252 -11.46 0.13 11.22
N GLU A 253 -12.22 0.57 12.21
CA GLU A 253 -13.60 1.01 12.03
C GLU A 253 -13.79 2.41 12.60
N LYS A 254 -14.52 3.26 11.86
CA LYS A 254 -14.96 4.56 12.38
C LYS A 254 -16.00 4.34 13.47
N ILE A 255 -15.69 4.79 14.68
CA ILE A 255 -16.59 4.68 15.83
C ILE A 255 -17.78 5.63 15.61
N THR A 256 -18.99 5.15 15.90
CA THR A 256 -20.19 6.00 15.98
C THR A 256 -20.01 6.98 17.13
N ALA A 257 -20.17 8.28 16.91
CA ALA A 257 -20.27 9.21 18.04
C ALA A 257 -21.41 8.72 18.95
N THR A 258 -21.06 8.33 20.18
CA THR A 258 -22.01 7.98 21.24
C THR A 258 -22.77 9.20 21.71
#